data_AF-A0A2A5FM55-F1
#
_entry.id   AF-A0A2A5FM55-F1
#
_cell.length_a   1.000
_cell.length_b   1.000
_cell.length_c   1.000
_cell.angle_alpha   90.00
_cell.angle_beta   90.00
_cell.angle_gamma   90.00
#
_symmetry.space_group_name_H-M   'P 1'
#
loop_
_entity.id
_entity.type
_entity.pdbx_description
1 polymer ?
#
loop_
_entity_poly.entity_id
_entity_poly.type
_entity_poly.pdbx_seq_one_letter_code
_entity_poly.pdbx_strand_id
1 'polypeptide(L)'
;MSSCEIARQSNIHQETAWFFKRIAQEAMSISPIRKLKDNVEADETFMGDFEPGKPGRSKGKKRAVEICIEVDYSDPKSKTGKIK
;
A
#
# COMPACT_ATOMS: atom_id res chain seq x y z
N MET A 1 -8.75 7.94 15.52
CA MET A 1 -7.37 7.61 15.95
C MET A 1 -6.44 8.79 15.67
N SER A 2 -5.73 9.27 16.68
CA SER A 2 -4.71 10.33 16.61
C SER A 2 -3.38 9.78 16.05
N SER A 3 -2.54 10.64 15.47
CA SER A 3 -1.20 10.23 15.03
C SER A 3 -0.35 9.71 16.20
N CYS A 4 -0.55 10.25 17.41
CA CYS A 4 0.12 9.76 18.61
C CYS A 4 -0.30 8.33 18.99
N GLU A 5 -1.56 7.96 18.75
CA GLU A 5 -2.05 6.59 19.01
C GLU A 5 -1.45 5.61 18.00
N ILE A 6 -1.42 5.97 16.72
CA ILE A 6 -0.80 5.17 15.64
C ILE A 6 0.70 4.97 15.91
N ALA A 7 1.39 6.04 16.32
CA ALA A 7 2.80 6.00 16.68
C ALA A 7 3.09 5.02 17.82
N ARG A 8 2.27 5.04 18.88
CA ARG A 8 2.40 4.12 20.03
C ARG A 8 2.11 2.68 19.64
N GLN A 9 1.07 2.43 18.85
CA GLN A 9 0.69 1.08 18.43
C GLN A 9 1.69 0.46 17.46
N SER A 10 2.25 1.28 16.55
CA SER A 10 3.16 0.81 15.50
C SER A 10 4.63 0.97 15.87
N ASN A 11 4.93 1.52 17.05
CA ASN A 11 6.27 1.85 17.54
C ASN A 11 7.10 2.67 16.52
N ILE A 12 6.48 3.71 15.94
CA ILE A 12 7.13 4.63 14.99
C ILE A 12 7.10 6.07 15.52
N HIS A 13 7.93 6.94 14.93
CA HIS A 13 7.88 8.37 15.23
C HIS A 13 6.51 8.95 14.86
N GLN A 14 6.03 9.89 15.70
CA GLN A 14 4.71 10.51 15.53
C GLN A 14 4.58 11.31 14.23
N GLU A 15 5.69 11.87 13.74
CA GLU A 15 5.78 12.52 12.43
C GLU A 15 5.51 11.52 11.28
N THR A 16 6.16 10.34 11.30
CA THR A 16 5.93 9.27 10.31
C THR A 16 4.47 8.79 10.35
N ALA A 17 3.93 8.60 11.55
CA ALA A 17 2.53 8.22 11.74
C ALA A 17 1.56 9.28 11.20
N TRP A 18 1.91 10.57 11.34
CA TRP A 18 1.13 11.68 10.82
C TRP A 18 1.13 11.72 9.28
N PHE A 19 2.30 11.58 8.64
CA PHE A 19 2.40 11.50 7.19
C PHE A 19 1.58 10.34 6.62
N PHE A 20 1.73 9.15 7.20
CA PHE A 20 0.96 7.97 6.81
C PHE A 20 -0.55 8.21 6.92
N LYS A 21 -1.00 8.76 8.05
CA LYS A 21 -2.42 9.08 8.26
C LYS A 21 -2.95 10.05 7.21
N ARG A 22 -2.19 11.09 6.83
CA ARG A 22 -2.58 12.05 5.79
C ARG A 22 -2.74 11.39 4.42
N ILE A 23 -1.81 10.53 4.02
CA ILE A 23 -1.88 9.78 2.75
C ILE A 23 -3.11 8.87 2.74
N ALA A 24 -3.35 8.13 3.83
CA ALA A 24 -4.51 7.25 3.95
C ALA A 24 -5.83 8.02 3.90
N GLN A 25 -5.92 9.16 4.60
CA GLN A 25 -7.11 10.01 4.58
C GLN A 25 -7.39 10.60 3.21
N GLU A 26 -6.35 11.05 2.50
CA GLU A 26 -6.48 11.56 1.13
C GLU A 26 -6.94 10.44 0.20
N ALA A 27 -6.34 9.25 0.27
CA ALA A 27 -6.76 8.10 -0.54
C ALA A 27 -8.23 7.71 -0.26
N MET A 28 -8.69 7.81 0.99
CA MET A 28 -10.08 7.53 1.38
C MET A 28 -11.07 8.65 1.01
N SER A 29 -10.60 9.90 0.85
CA SER A 29 -11.46 11.03 0.47
C SER A 29 -11.87 10.98 -1.01
N ILE A 30 -11.12 10.24 -1.83
CA ILE A 30 -11.41 10.00 -3.24
C ILE A 30 -12.62 9.07 -3.37
N SER A 31 -13.82 9.67 -3.26
CA SER A 31 -15.10 9.01 -3.52
C SER A 31 -15.88 9.83 -4.57
N PRO A 32 -16.45 9.19 -5.61
CA PRO A 32 -16.48 7.74 -5.85
C PRO A 32 -15.11 7.19 -6.23
N ILE A 33 -14.89 5.91 -5.92
CA ILE A 33 -13.72 5.13 -6.34
C ILE A 33 -13.58 5.31 -7.85
N ARG A 34 -12.60 6.09 -8.28
CA ARG A 34 -12.29 6.25 -9.70
C ARG A 34 -11.79 4.90 -10.18
N LYS A 35 -12.54 4.26 -11.08
CA LYS A 35 -12.06 3.05 -11.76
C LYS A 35 -10.73 3.39 -12.43
N LEU A 36 -9.76 2.49 -12.30
CA LEU A 36 -8.54 2.55 -13.11
C LEU A 36 -8.96 2.37 -14.58
N LYS A 37 -8.51 3.26 -15.46
CA LYS A 37 -8.96 3.32 -16.87
C LYS A 37 -7.84 3.01 -17.86
N ASP A 38 -6.64 3.52 -17.58
CA ASP A 38 -5.54 3.51 -18.53
C ASP A 38 -4.58 2.35 -18.22
N ASN A 39 -3.27 2.57 -18.27
CA ASN A 39 -2.32 1.49 -18.03
C ASN A 39 -2.32 1.11 -16.55
N VAL A 40 -2.71 -0.13 -16.26
CA VAL A 40 -2.74 -0.65 -14.89
C VAL A 40 -1.66 -1.70 -14.72
N GLU A 41 -0.75 -1.46 -13.79
CA GLU A 41 0.11 -2.50 -13.26
C GLU A 41 -0.59 -3.16 -12.06
N ALA A 42 -0.64 -4.48 -12.08
CA ALA A 42 -1.21 -5.29 -11.01
C ALA A 42 -0.14 -6.24 -10.47
N ASP A 43 0.00 -6.31 -9.15
CA ASP A 43 0.87 -7.27 -8.46
C ASP A 43 0.12 -7.94 -7.30
N GLU A 44 0.51 -9.17 -7.01
CA GLU A 44 -0.02 -9.94 -5.89
C GLU A 44 0.87 -9.82 -4.66
N THR A 45 0.25 -9.61 -3.50
CA THR A 45 0.96 -9.63 -2.23
C THR A 45 0.17 -10.37 -1.14
N PHE A 46 0.84 -10.65 -0.04
CA PHE A 46 0.25 -11.31 1.13
C PHE A 46 0.16 -10.32 2.28
N MET A 47 -1.06 -10.08 2.77
CA MET A 47 -1.33 -9.21 3.91
C MET A 47 -1.69 -10.05 5.14
N GLY A 48 -0.97 -9.82 6.24
CA GLY A 48 -1.22 -10.47 7.53
C GLY A 48 0.00 -10.42 8.44
N ASP A 49 -0.19 -10.86 9.69
CA ASP A 49 0.83 -10.78 10.74
C ASP A 49 1.99 -11.77 10.53
N PHE A 50 3.08 -11.54 11.25
CA PHE A 50 4.22 -12.44 11.32
C PHE A 50 3.81 -13.82 11.82
N GLU A 51 4.34 -14.87 11.18
CA GLU A 51 4.14 -16.26 11.59
C GLU A 51 5.50 -16.89 11.92
N PRO A 52 5.74 -17.29 13.19
CA PRO A 52 7.00 -17.92 13.59
C PRO A 52 7.33 -19.13 12.71
N GLY A 53 8.56 -19.19 12.22
CA GLY A 53 9.06 -20.29 11.38
C GLY A 53 8.53 -20.29 9.95
N LYS A 54 7.78 -19.26 9.52
CA LYS A 54 7.32 -19.15 8.13
C LYS A 54 7.89 -17.93 7.43
N PRO A 55 8.22 -18.03 6.13
CA PRO A 55 8.63 -16.88 5.32
C PRO A 55 7.55 -15.80 5.29
N GLY A 56 7.96 -14.54 5.13
CA GLY A 56 7.05 -13.39 5.06
C GLY A 56 5.92 -13.58 4.03
N ARG A 57 6.25 -14.08 2.83
CA ARG A 57 5.32 -14.36 1.72
C ARG A 57 4.66 -15.76 1.75
N SER A 58 4.47 -16.36 2.93
CA SER A 58 3.76 -17.64 3.04
C SER A 58 2.24 -17.48 3.08
N LYS A 59 1.49 -18.42 2.49
CA LYS A 59 0.01 -18.42 2.47
C LYS A 59 -0.63 -18.48 3.87
N GLY A 60 -0.09 -19.32 4.77
CA GLY A 60 -0.39 -19.31 6.22
C GLY A 60 -1.80 -18.88 6.64
N LYS A 61 -1.87 -17.96 7.60
CA LYS A 61 -3.10 -17.21 7.98
C LYS A 61 -3.23 -15.90 7.20
N LYS A 62 -2.27 -15.58 6.32
CA LYS A 62 -2.25 -14.35 5.54
C LYS A 62 -3.27 -14.40 4.40
N ARG A 63 -3.77 -13.24 4.00
CA ARG A 63 -4.68 -13.09 2.86
C ARG A 63 -3.86 -12.69 1.64
N ALA A 64 -4.06 -13.39 0.52
CA ALA A 64 -3.60 -12.89 -0.77
C ALA A 64 -4.46 -11.68 -1.15
N VAL A 65 -3.81 -10.60 -1.56
CA VAL A 65 -4.43 -9.35 -1.98
C VAL A 65 -3.76 -8.90 -3.28
N GLU A 66 -4.58 -8.41 -4.20
CA GLU A 66 -4.15 -7.84 -5.45
C GLU A 66 -4.06 -6.31 -5.28
N ILE A 67 -2.93 -5.74 -5.69
CA ILE A 67 -2.70 -4.29 -5.68
C ILE A 67 -2.62 -3.84 -7.12
N CYS A 68 -3.50 -2.90 -7.50
CA CYS A 68 -3.54 -2.33 -8.84
C CYS A 68 -3.25 -0.83 -8.78
N ILE A 69 -2.35 -0.35 -9.64
CA ILE A 69 -1.98 1.06 -9.73
C ILE A 69 -2.05 1.49 -11.20
N GLU A 70 -2.71 2.62 -11.46
CA GLU A 70 -2.69 3.27 -12.77
C GLU A 70 -1.38 4.05 -12.92
N VAL A 71 -0.63 3.74 -13.97
CA VAL A 71 0.68 4.34 -14.27
C VAL A 71 0.57 5.18 -15.53
N ASP A 72 0.98 6.44 -15.43
CA ASP A 72 1.16 7.30 -16.59
C ASP A 72 2.59 7.12 -17.15
N TYR A 73 2.69 6.50 -18.32
CA TYR A 73 3.97 6.31 -19.02
C TYR A 73 4.37 7.51 -19.90
N SER A 74 3.56 8.57 -19.95
CA SER A 74 3.87 9.76 -20.73
C SER A 74 4.93 10.67 -20.08
N ASP A 75 5.13 10.54 -18.75
CA ASP A 75 6.22 11.24 -18.06
C ASP A 75 7.53 10.43 -18.12
N PRO A 76 8.56 10.88 -18.86
CA PRO A 76 9.85 10.19 -18.95
C PRO A 76 10.63 10.11 -17.63
N LYS A 77 10.19 10.79 -16.56
CA LYS A 77 10.76 10.66 -15.20
C LYS A 77 10.15 9.51 -14.39
N SER A 78 9.02 8.97 -14.83
CA SER A 78 8.41 7.74 -14.34
C SER A 78 9.19 6.54 -14.88
N LYS A 79 10.22 6.10 -14.14
CA LYS A 79 11.08 5.00 -14.60
C LYS A 79 10.26 3.72 -14.77
N THR A 80 10.19 3.25 -16.00
CA THR A 80 9.56 2.02 -16.46
C THR A 80 10.14 0.80 -15.72
N GLY A 81 9.38 0.21 -14.81
CA GLY A 81 9.65 -1.13 -14.33
C GLY A 81 9.36 -2.10 -15.46
N LYS A 82 10.40 -2.65 -16.12
CA LYS A 82 10.19 -3.71 -17.12
C LYS A 82 9.64 -4.95 -16.42
N ILE A 83 8.35 -5.23 -16.62
CA ILE A 83 7.74 -6.51 -16.25
C ILE A 83 8.22 -7.55 -17.26
N LYS A 84 8.87 -8.61 -16.77
CA LYS A 84 9.33 -9.77 -17.55
C LYS A 84 8.26 -10.86 -17.56
#